data_AF-A0A706CP31-F1
#
_entry.id   AF-A0A706CP31-F1
#
_cell.length_a   1.000
_cell.length_b   1.000
_cell.length_c   1.000
_cell.angle_alpha   90.00
_cell.angle_beta   90.00
_cell.angle_gamma   90.00
#
_symmetry.space_group_name_H-M   'P 1'
#
loop_
_entity.id
_entity.type
_entity.pdbx_description
1 polymer ?
#
loop_
_entity_poly.entity_id
_entity_poly.type
_entity_poly.pdbx_seq_one_letter_code
_entity_poly.pdbx_strand_id
1 'polypeptide(L)'
;MKTATAPLPPLRSVKVLDQLRERIRYLHYSLPTEQAYVHWVRAFIRFHGVRHPATLGSSEVEAFLSWLANERKVSVSTHRQALAALLFFYGKVLCTDLPWLQEIGRPRPSRRLPVVLTPDEVVRILGFLEGEHRLFAQLLYGTGMRISEGLQLRVKDLDFDHGTIIVREGKGSKDRALMLPESLAPSLREQLSRARAWWLKDQAEGRSGVALPDALERKYPRAGHSWPWFWVFAQHTHSTDPRSGVVRRHHMYDQTFQRAFKRAVEQAGITKPATPHTLRHSF
;
A
#
# COMPACT_ATOMS: atom_id res chain seq x y z
N MET A 1 -6.85 15.73 -30.50
CA MET A 1 -5.46 16.23 -30.31
C MET A 1 -4.82 15.43 -29.18
N LYS A 2 -3.82 14.58 -29.48
CA LYS A 2 -2.98 13.95 -28.44
C LYS A 2 -2.20 15.09 -27.79
N THR A 3 -2.50 15.43 -26.54
CA THR A 3 -1.69 16.36 -25.74
C THR A 3 -0.25 15.85 -25.76
N ALA A 4 0.66 16.63 -26.37
CA ALA A 4 2.08 16.32 -26.37
C ALA A 4 2.53 16.23 -24.91
N THR A 5 2.84 15.02 -24.46
CA THR A 5 3.43 14.81 -23.13
C THR A 5 4.74 15.58 -23.08
N ALA A 6 4.86 16.51 -22.13
CA ALA A 6 6.09 17.24 -21.89
C ALA A 6 7.28 16.27 -21.77
N PRO A 7 8.46 16.62 -22.31
CA PRO A 7 9.62 15.74 -22.26
C PRO A 7 10.00 15.47 -20.80
N LEU A 8 10.27 14.20 -20.49
CA LEU A 8 10.65 13.79 -19.15
C LEU A 8 12.11 14.19 -18.87
N PRO A 9 12.46 14.60 -17.65
CA PRO A 9 13.80 15.07 -17.33
C PRO A 9 14.86 13.98 -17.50
N PRO A 10 16.13 14.35 -17.78
CA PRO A 10 17.21 13.38 -17.91
C PRO A 10 17.43 12.62 -16.58
N LEU A 11 17.74 11.33 -16.70
CA LEU A 11 18.05 10.46 -15.56
C LEU A 11 19.47 10.73 -15.07
N ARG A 12 19.67 10.75 -13.75
CA ARG A 12 20.98 11.00 -13.14
C ARG A 12 21.72 9.73 -12.77
N SER A 13 21.01 8.67 -12.42
CA SER A 13 21.65 7.42 -12.01
C SER A 13 22.27 6.66 -13.19
N VAL A 14 23.41 6.02 -12.95
CA VAL A 14 24.06 5.10 -13.91
C VAL A 14 23.41 3.71 -13.86
N LYS A 15 22.91 3.28 -12.69
CA LYS A 15 22.35 1.94 -12.51
C LYS A 15 20.91 1.91 -13.02
N VAL A 16 20.61 0.97 -13.92
CA VAL A 16 19.29 0.80 -14.56
C VAL A 16 18.12 0.71 -13.55
N LEU A 17 18.29 -0.07 -12.47
CA LEU A 17 17.23 -0.18 -11.45
C LEU A 17 17.05 1.11 -10.63
N ASP A 18 18.09 1.92 -10.49
CA ASP A 18 18.01 3.21 -9.80
C ASP A 18 17.42 4.29 -10.72
N GLN A 19 17.69 4.25 -12.02
CA GLN A 19 16.99 5.04 -13.03
C GLN A 19 15.48 4.77 -13.01
N LEU A 20 15.08 3.50 -12.89
CA LEU A 20 13.68 3.13 -12.72
C LEU A 20 13.09 3.75 -11.46
N ARG A 21 13.77 3.66 -10.31
CA ARG A 21 13.31 4.30 -9.06
C ARG A 21 13.20 5.81 -9.20
N GLU A 22 14.18 6.46 -9.81
CA GLU A 22 14.20 7.90 -10.08
C GLU A 22 12.97 8.33 -10.88
N ARG A 23 12.67 7.61 -11.97
CA ARG A 23 11.50 7.91 -12.82
C ARG A 23 10.16 7.67 -12.10
N ILE A 24 10.05 6.58 -11.35
CA ILE A 24 8.86 6.27 -10.54
C ILE A 24 8.60 7.38 -9.52
N ARG A 25 9.64 7.84 -8.83
CA ARG A 25 9.57 8.91 -7.84
C ARG A 25 9.25 10.26 -8.47
N TYR A 26 9.86 10.59 -9.62
CA TYR A 26 9.56 11.81 -10.37
C TYR A 26 8.09 11.89 -10.78
N LEU A 27 7.49 10.75 -11.14
CA LEU A 27 6.07 10.66 -11.48
C LEU A 27 5.16 10.44 -10.25
N HIS A 28 5.68 10.60 -9.04
CA HIS A 28 4.94 10.52 -7.77
C HIS A 28 4.20 9.19 -7.54
N TYR A 29 4.76 8.07 -8.02
CA TYR A 29 4.19 6.75 -7.75
C TYR A 29 4.47 6.30 -6.31
N SER A 30 3.57 5.46 -5.79
CA SER A 30 3.66 4.92 -4.45
C SER A 30 4.84 3.94 -4.29
N LEU A 31 5.34 3.80 -3.06
CA LEU A 31 6.42 2.87 -2.74
C LEU A 31 6.08 1.40 -3.11
N PRO A 32 4.85 0.88 -2.87
CA PRO A 32 4.50 -0.47 -3.34
C PRO A 32 4.62 -0.63 -4.87
N THR A 33 4.34 0.44 -5.63
CA THR A 33 4.51 0.41 -7.09
C THR A 33 5.99 0.39 -7.47
N GLU A 34 6.83 1.18 -6.79
CA GLU A 34 8.29 1.15 -6.93
C GLU A 34 8.84 -0.26 -6.71
N GLN A 35 8.44 -0.90 -5.61
CA GLN A 35 8.89 -2.25 -5.26
C GLN A 35 8.44 -3.30 -6.29
N ALA A 36 7.17 -3.26 -6.70
CA ALA A 36 6.64 -4.18 -7.70
C ALA A 36 7.35 -4.02 -9.06
N TYR A 37 7.56 -2.78 -9.51
CA TYR A 37 8.18 -2.53 -10.81
C TYR A 37 9.66 -2.91 -10.80
N VAL A 38 10.40 -2.55 -9.74
CA VAL A 38 11.79 -2.97 -9.59
C VAL A 38 11.91 -4.49 -9.52
N HIS A 39 10.98 -5.18 -8.86
CA HIS A 39 10.95 -6.63 -8.82
C HIS A 39 10.81 -7.23 -10.22
N TRP A 40 9.81 -6.80 -11.00
CA TRP A 40 9.56 -7.34 -12.33
C TRP A 40 10.66 -7.02 -13.33
N VAL A 41 11.18 -5.79 -13.34
CA VAL A 41 12.29 -5.41 -14.22
C VAL A 41 13.56 -6.18 -13.87
N ARG A 42 13.84 -6.40 -12.58
CA ARG A 42 14.95 -7.25 -12.16
C ARG A 42 14.77 -8.70 -12.59
N ALA A 43 13.55 -9.25 -12.45
CA ALA A 43 13.25 -10.62 -12.87
C ALA A 43 13.44 -10.79 -14.39
N PHE A 44 12.98 -9.82 -15.18
CA PHE A 44 13.18 -9.78 -16.62
C PHE A 44 14.66 -9.75 -17.02
N ILE A 45 15.46 -8.88 -16.39
CA ILE A 45 16.91 -8.80 -16.62
C ILE A 45 17.58 -10.15 -16.33
N ARG A 46 17.22 -10.79 -15.20
CA ARG A 46 17.79 -12.08 -14.80
C ARG A 46 17.40 -13.21 -15.73
N PHE A 47 16.15 -13.25 -16.19
CA PHE A 47 15.68 -14.23 -17.16
C PHE A 47 16.49 -14.19 -18.46
N HIS A 48 16.91 -12.99 -18.88
CA HIS A 48 17.73 -12.78 -20.07
C HIS A 48 19.25 -12.79 -19.82
N GLY A 49 19.70 -13.40 -18.72
CA GLY A 49 21.13 -13.58 -18.44
C GLY A 49 21.87 -12.30 -18.05
N VAL A 50 21.17 -11.34 -17.42
CA VAL A 50 21.74 -10.04 -16.97
C VAL A 50 22.21 -9.16 -18.14
N ARG A 51 21.63 -9.36 -19.33
CA ARG A 51 21.81 -8.44 -20.47
C ARG A 51 21.20 -7.07 -20.18
N HIS A 52 21.78 -6.02 -20.76
CA HIS A 52 21.28 -4.67 -20.59
C HIS A 52 19.91 -4.52 -21.28
N PRO A 53 18.83 -4.09 -20.59
CA PRO A 53 17.49 -4.04 -21.17
C PRO A 53 17.32 -3.21 -22.44
N ALA A 54 18.17 -2.22 -22.66
CA ALA A 54 18.14 -1.42 -23.90
C ALA A 54 18.47 -2.24 -25.16
N THR A 55 19.11 -3.41 -25.01
CA THR A 55 19.37 -4.34 -26.13
C THR A 55 18.31 -5.43 -26.26
N LEU A 56 17.26 -5.40 -25.44
CA LEU A 56 16.17 -6.37 -25.41
C LEU A 56 14.90 -5.71 -25.96
N GLY A 57 14.22 -6.35 -26.90
CA GLY A 57 13.06 -5.80 -27.62
C GLY A 57 11.76 -6.56 -27.37
N SER A 58 10.86 -6.52 -28.35
CA SER A 58 9.54 -7.19 -28.28
C SER A 58 9.66 -8.68 -28.00
N SER A 59 10.53 -9.35 -28.77
CA SER A 59 10.78 -10.79 -28.67
C SER A 59 11.16 -11.21 -27.26
N GLU A 60 12.03 -10.46 -26.60
CA GLU A 60 12.47 -10.75 -25.25
C GLU A 60 11.37 -10.53 -24.22
N VAL A 61 10.56 -9.48 -24.39
CA VAL A 61 9.41 -9.21 -23.53
C VAL A 61 8.35 -10.30 -23.69
N GLU A 62 8.01 -10.69 -24.91
CA GLU A 62 7.07 -11.78 -25.20
C GLU A 62 7.57 -13.12 -24.67
N ALA A 63 8.86 -13.43 -24.83
CA ALA A 63 9.46 -14.65 -24.29
C ALA A 63 9.35 -14.69 -22.77
N PHE A 64 9.64 -13.59 -22.08
CA PHE A 64 9.52 -13.51 -20.62
C PHE A 64 8.08 -13.64 -20.14
N LEU A 65 7.14 -12.97 -20.80
CA LEU A 65 5.72 -13.02 -20.47
C LEU A 65 5.13 -14.41 -20.74
N SER A 66 5.53 -15.06 -21.83
CA SER A 66 5.17 -16.44 -22.18
C SER A 66 5.73 -17.42 -21.16
N TRP A 67 6.97 -17.25 -20.73
CA TRP A 67 7.59 -18.01 -19.65
C TRP A 67 6.81 -17.87 -18.34
N LEU A 68 6.40 -16.64 -17.97
CA LEU A 68 5.57 -16.40 -16.79
C LEU A 68 4.23 -17.14 -16.87
N ALA A 69 3.59 -17.14 -18.04
CA ALA A 69 2.29 -17.77 -18.24
C ALA A 69 2.37 -19.30 -18.30
N ASN A 70 3.32 -19.85 -19.06
CA ASN A 70 3.37 -21.27 -19.39
C ASN A 70 4.16 -22.08 -18.36
N GLU A 71 5.32 -21.59 -17.93
CA GLU A 71 6.20 -22.31 -17.01
C GLU A 71 5.94 -21.95 -15.55
N ARG A 72 5.83 -20.65 -15.25
CA ARG A 72 5.55 -20.18 -13.89
C ARG A 72 4.06 -20.20 -13.54
N LYS A 73 3.19 -20.40 -14.52
CA LYS A 73 1.72 -20.51 -14.35
C LYS A 73 1.14 -19.38 -13.49
N VAL A 74 1.64 -18.16 -13.69
CA VAL A 74 1.23 -17.01 -12.87
C VAL A 74 -0.21 -16.60 -13.15
N SER A 75 -0.87 -15.97 -12.18
CA SER A 75 -2.21 -15.43 -12.38
C SER A 75 -2.24 -14.31 -13.43
N VAL A 76 -3.40 -14.10 -14.06
CA VAL A 76 -3.61 -12.98 -15.00
C VAL A 76 -3.26 -11.62 -14.37
N SER A 77 -3.57 -11.41 -13.10
CA SER A 77 -3.24 -10.16 -12.40
C SER A 77 -1.73 -9.98 -12.27
N THR A 78 -1.02 -11.05 -11.93
CA THR A 78 0.45 -11.07 -11.83
C THR A 78 1.09 -10.78 -13.18
N HIS A 79 0.62 -11.44 -14.24
CA HIS A 79 1.09 -11.21 -15.60
C HIS A 79 0.88 -9.76 -16.05
N ARG A 80 -0.30 -9.18 -15.78
CA ARG A 80 -0.58 -7.77 -16.08
C ARG A 80 0.30 -6.81 -15.30
N GLN A 81 0.64 -7.11 -14.05
CA GLN A 81 1.55 -6.28 -13.26
C GLN A 81 2.98 -6.32 -13.81
N ALA A 82 3.45 -7.51 -14.21
CA ALA A 82 4.75 -7.66 -14.88
C ALA A 82 4.77 -6.88 -16.20
N LEU A 83 3.74 -7.04 -17.05
CA LEU A 83 3.60 -6.28 -18.28
C LEU A 83 3.61 -4.77 -18.00
N ALA A 84 2.79 -4.28 -17.07
CA ALA A 84 2.73 -2.85 -16.73
C ALA A 84 4.08 -2.28 -16.26
N ALA A 85 4.86 -3.05 -15.49
CA ALA A 85 6.20 -2.67 -15.08
C ALA A 85 7.16 -2.54 -16.28
N LEU A 86 7.10 -3.48 -17.22
CA LEU A 86 7.91 -3.44 -18.44
C LEU A 86 7.48 -2.28 -19.37
N LEU A 87 6.18 -2.05 -19.54
CA LEU A 87 5.68 -0.92 -20.34
C LEU A 87 6.15 0.41 -19.76
N PHE A 88 6.07 0.56 -18.44
CA PHE A 88 6.58 1.73 -17.75
C PHE A 88 8.08 1.87 -17.96
N PHE A 89 8.83 0.78 -17.79
CA PHE A 89 10.29 0.82 -17.91
C PHE A 89 10.74 1.22 -19.31
N TYR A 90 10.25 0.58 -20.37
CA TYR A 90 10.64 0.95 -21.73
C TYR A 90 10.12 2.33 -22.15
N GLY A 91 8.85 2.63 -21.88
CA GLY A 91 8.23 3.86 -22.37
C GLY A 91 8.56 5.09 -21.53
N LYS A 92 8.83 4.93 -20.23
CA LYS A 92 9.12 6.04 -19.30
C LYS A 92 10.56 6.07 -18.81
N VAL A 93 11.35 5.00 -18.83
CA VAL A 93 12.75 5.04 -18.38
C VAL A 93 13.69 5.08 -19.58
N LEU A 94 13.56 4.14 -20.51
CA LEU A 94 14.39 4.08 -21.72
C LEU A 94 13.95 5.03 -22.83
N CYS A 95 12.75 5.61 -22.70
CA CYS A 95 12.15 6.50 -23.71
C CYS A 95 12.11 5.88 -25.11
N THR A 96 11.97 4.55 -25.18
CA THR A 96 11.87 3.81 -26.44
C THR A 96 10.43 3.92 -26.95
N ASP A 97 10.27 4.20 -28.23
CA ASP A 97 8.95 4.06 -28.86
C ASP A 97 8.64 2.56 -29.00
N LEU A 98 7.42 2.18 -28.64
CA LEU A 98 7.03 0.78 -28.58
C LEU A 98 5.78 0.57 -29.43
N PRO A 99 5.91 0.55 -30.77
CA PRO A 99 4.76 0.29 -31.65
C PRO A 99 4.15 -1.10 -31.39
N TRP A 100 4.99 -2.11 -31.16
CA TRP A 100 4.62 -3.50 -30.86
C TRP A 100 3.89 -3.69 -29.52
N LEU A 101 3.91 -2.68 -28.64
CA LEU A 101 3.31 -2.76 -27.31
C LEU A 101 1.77 -2.86 -27.32
N GLN A 102 1.15 -2.46 -28.42
CA GLN A 102 -0.29 -2.57 -28.64
C GLN A 102 -0.71 -3.96 -29.12
N GLU A 103 0.24 -4.73 -29.67
CA GLU A 103 0.01 -6.05 -30.25
C GLU A 103 0.18 -7.18 -29.22
N ILE A 104 0.90 -6.92 -28.12
CA ILE A 104 0.99 -7.88 -27.02
C ILE A 104 -0.39 -8.12 -26.41
N GLY A 105 -0.89 -9.34 -26.62
CA GLY A 105 -2.15 -9.82 -26.07
C GLY A 105 -2.20 -9.61 -24.55
N ARG A 106 -3.17 -8.81 -24.08
CA ARG A 106 -3.38 -8.57 -22.64
C ARG A 106 -4.40 -9.58 -22.12
N PRO A 107 -4.03 -10.50 -21.21
CA PRO A 107 -5.01 -11.43 -20.68
C PRO A 107 -6.10 -10.67 -19.94
N ARG A 108 -7.35 -11.05 -20.21
CA ARG A 108 -8.53 -10.44 -19.58
C ARG A 108 -8.70 -11.07 -18.20
N PRO A 109 -8.68 -10.29 -17.11
CA PRO A 109 -8.96 -10.85 -15.79
C PRO A 109 -10.42 -11.31 -15.74
N SER A 110 -10.65 -12.51 -15.22
CA SER A 110 -11.99 -12.94 -14.83
C SER A 110 -12.46 -12.08 -13.67
N ARG A 111 -13.61 -11.40 -13.80
CA ARG A 111 -14.23 -10.71 -12.66
C ARG A 111 -14.75 -11.76 -11.69
N ARG A 112 -14.16 -11.85 -10.50
CA ARG A 112 -14.67 -12.70 -9.42
C ARG A 112 -15.75 -11.95 -8.67
N LEU A 113 -16.79 -12.66 -8.22
CA LEU A 113 -17.79 -12.09 -7.35
C LEU A 113 -17.12 -11.70 -6.01
N PRO A 114 -17.45 -10.53 -5.45
CA PRO A 114 -16.95 -10.16 -4.14
C PRO A 114 -17.48 -11.15 -3.10
N VAL A 115 -16.62 -11.53 -2.16
CA VAL A 115 -17.03 -12.28 -0.98
C VAL A 115 -17.66 -11.27 -0.01
N VAL A 116 -18.82 -11.62 0.55
CA VAL A 116 -19.50 -10.86 1.61
C VAL A 116 -19.78 -11.76 2.80
N LEU A 117 -19.68 -11.18 4.00
CA LEU A 117 -19.99 -11.82 5.26
C LEU A 117 -21.38 -11.39 5.72
N THR A 118 -22.10 -12.32 6.33
CA THR A 118 -23.31 -12.03 7.09
C THR A 118 -22.95 -11.34 8.41
N PRO A 119 -23.87 -10.60 9.04
CA PRO A 119 -23.63 -10.00 10.35
C PRO A 119 -23.14 -11.01 11.39
N ASP A 120 -23.73 -12.21 11.44
CA ASP A 120 -23.32 -13.27 12.38
C ASP A 120 -21.89 -13.77 12.13
N GLU A 121 -21.50 -13.92 10.85
CA GLU A 121 -20.13 -14.27 10.51
C GLU A 121 -19.15 -13.18 10.94
N VAL A 122 -19.50 -11.91 10.76
CA VAL A 122 -18.68 -10.78 11.23
C VAL A 122 -18.54 -10.82 12.75
N VAL A 123 -19.64 -11.00 13.49
CA VAL A 123 -19.60 -11.09 14.95
C VAL A 123 -18.69 -12.23 15.41
N ARG A 124 -18.81 -13.42 14.80
CA ARG A 124 -17.93 -14.55 15.13
C ARG A 124 -16.46 -14.24 14.88
N ILE A 125 -16.10 -13.67 13.73
CA ILE A 125 -14.71 -13.29 13.42
C ILE A 125 -14.18 -12.29 14.45
N LEU A 126 -14.96 -11.24 14.73
CA LEU A 126 -14.56 -10.21 15.69
C LEU A 126 -14.38 -10.76 17.10
N GLY A 127 -15.09 -11.83 17.46
CA GLY A 127 -14.96 -12.53 18.74
C GLY A 127 -13.61 -13.24 18.94
N PHE A 128 -12.93 -13.62 17.86
CA PHE A 128 -11.59 -14.24 17.90
C PHE A 128 -10.43 -13.25 17.71
N LEU A 129 -10.73 -11.97 17.56
CA LEU A 129 -9.73 -10.91 17.54
C LEU A 129 -9.61 -10.27 18.92
N GLU A 130 -8.40 -9.82 19.25
CA GLU A 130 -8.10 -9.20 20.53
C GLU A 130 -7.45 -7.82 20.38
N GLY A 131 -7.54 -7.01 21.42
CA GLY A 131 -6.84 -5.73 21.54
C GLY A 131 -7.04 -4.81 20.34
N GLU A 132 -5.93 -4.26 19.83
CA GLU A 132 -5.95 -3.34 18.70
C GLU A 132 -6.40 -3.98 17.39
N HIS A 133 -6.21 -5.30 17.20
CA HIS A 133 -6.67 -5.99 16.00
C HIS A 133 -8.20 -6.07 15.95
N ARG A 134 -8.87 -6.32 17.08
CA ARG A 134 -10.33 -6.30 17.16
C ARG A 134 -10.88 -4.92 16.86
N LEU A 135 -10.34 -3.89 17.51
CA LEU A 135 -10.74 -2.50 17.30
C LEU A 135 -10.53 -2.08 15.84
N PHE A 136 -9.40 -2.47 15.26
CA PHE A 136 -9.10 -2.17 13.86
C PHE A 136 -10.08 -2.85 12.91
N ALA A 137 -10.40 -4.12 13.13
CA ALA A 137 -11.40 -4.84 12.33
C ALA A 137 -12.81 -4.23 12.45
N GLN A 138 -13.22 -3.86 13.68
CA GLN A 138 -14.47 -3.14 13.92
C GLN A 138 -14.52 -1.82 13.20
N LEU A 139 -13.41 -1.07 13.19
CA LEU A 139 -13.31 0.19 12.47
C LEU A 139 -13.43 0.01 10.96
N LEU A 140 -12.75 -0.99 10.38
CA LEU A 140 -12.86 -1.29 8.95
C LEU A 140 -14.29 -1.67 8.56
N TYR A 141 -14.94 -2.52 9.37
CA TYR A 141 -16.33 -2.91 9.15
C TYR A 141 -17.29 -1.74 9.35
N GLY A 142 -17.14 -0.93 10.41
CA GLY A 142 -18.07 0.15 10.72
C GLY A 142 -17.96 1.39 9.83
N THR A 143 -16.95 1.48 8.96
CA THR A 143 -16.70 2.67 8.12
C THR A 143 -16.52 2.36 6.64
N GLY A 144 -16.36 1.09 6.26
CA GLY A 144 -16.07 0.69 4.89
C GLY A 144 -14.74 1.24 4.33
N MET A 145 -13.82 1.69 5.19
CA MET A 145 -12.52 2.20 4.74
C MET A 145 -11.59 1.07 4.28
N ARG A 146 -10.61 1.41 3.44
CA ARG A 146 -9.58 0.46 3.02
C ARG A 146 -8.62 0.21 4.17
N ILE A 147 -8.02 -0.98 4.20
CA ILE A 147 -7.00 -1.33 5.18
C ILE A 147 -5.86 -0.30 5.24
N SER A 148 -5.36 0.16 4.10
CA SER A 148 -4.30 1.16 4.04
C SER A 148 -4.72 2.50 4.66
N GLU A 149 -5.97 2.91 4.43
CA GLU A 149 -6.52 4.15 4.98
C GLU A 149 -6.61 4.05 6.50
N GLY A 150 -7.13 2.95 7.03
CA GLY A 150 -7.23 2.71 8.47
C GLY A 150 -5.87 2.61 9.16
N LEU A 151 -4.91 1.90 8.55
CA LEU A 151 -3.55 1.78 9.10
C LEU A 151 -2.83 3.14 9.13
N GLN A 152 -3.09 4.00 8.15
CA GLN A 152 -2.45 5.31 8.03
C GLN A 152 -3.18 6.42 8.80
N LEU A 153 -4.26 6.11 9.52
CA LEU A 153 -4.95 7.09 10.36
C LEU A 153 -3.99 7.71 11.36
N ARG A 154 -4.01 9.03 11.41
CA ARG A 154 -3.29 9.81 12.41
C ARG A 154 -4.25 10.32 13.47
N VAL A 155 -3.72 10.69 14.63
CA VAL A 155 -4.53 11.21 15.75
C VAL A 155 -5.44 12.36 15.30
N LYS A 156 -4.90 13.31 14.52
CA LYS A 156 -5.65 14.48 14.00
C LYS A 156 -6.80 14.14 13.06
N ASP A 157 -6.84 12.91 12.55
CA ASP A 157 -7.84 12.49 11.58
C ASP A 157 -9.11 11.96 12.29
N LEU A 158 -9.07 11.79 13.62
CA LEU A 158 -10.22 11.41 14.44
C LEU A 158 -10.80 12.65 15.13
N ASP A 159 -12.03 13.00 14.74
CA ASP A 159 -12.81 14.07 15.35
C ASP A 159 -13.96 13.45 16.15
N PHE A 160 -13.78 13.37 17.47
CA PHE A 160 -14.77 12.77 18.36
C PHE A 160 -15.94 13.70 18.64
N ASP A 161 -15.75 15.02 18.51
CA ASP A 161 -16.79 16.00 18.81
C ASP A 161 -17.79 16.08 17.65
N HIS A 162 -17.29 15.97 16.42
CA HIS A 162 -18.11 15.90 15.21
C HIS A 162 -18.37 14.47 14.71
N GLY A 163 -17.98 13.44 15.47
CA GLY A 163 -18.22 12.03 15.11
C GLY A 163 -17.71 11.67 13.71
N THR A 164 -16.53 12.18 13.33
CA THR A 164 -16.02 12.11 11.96
C THR A 164 -14.59 11.58 11.91
N ILE A 165 -14.28 10.80 10.87
CA ILE A 165 -12.93 10.37 10.51
C ILE A 165 -12.56 10.96 9.16
N ILE A 166 -11.43 11.65 9.10
CA ILE A 166 -10.92 12.23 7.85
C ILE A 166 -9.91 11.27 7.22
N VAL A 167 -10.32 10.58 6.16
CA VAL A 167 -9.40 9.78 5.34
C VAL A 167 -8.67 10.71 4.38
N ARG A 168 -7.37 10.89 4.63
CA ARG A 168 -6.45 11.68 3.79
C ARG A 168 -5.98 10.87 2.58
N GLU A 169 -5.77 11.55 1.45
CA GLU A 169 -5.14 10.96 0.26
C GLU A 169 -5.84 9.67 -0.24
N GLY A 170 -7.18 9.66 -0.20
CA GLY A 170 -7.98 8.59 -0.79
C GLY A 170 -7.77 8.45 -2.30
N LYS A 171 -8.53 7.56 -2.95
CA LYS A 171 -8.40 7.31 -4.40
C LYS A 171 -8.44 8.63 -5.20
N GLY A 172 -7.37 8.90 -5.95
CA GLY A 172 -7.21 10.14 -6.72
C GLY A 172 -6.70 11.34 -5.91
N SER A 173 -6.06 11.08 -4.76
CA SER A 173 -5.52 12.09 -3.84
C SER A 173 -6.59 13.04 -3.30
N LYS A 174 -7.80 12.52 -3.05
CA LYS A 174 -8.91 13.28 -2.49
C LYS A 174 -9.17 12.86 -1.05
N ASP A 175 -9.32 13.85 -0.19
CA ASP A 175 -9.77 13.65 1.18
C ASP A 175 -11.27 13.33 1.20
N ARG A 176 -11.69 12.55 2.19
CA ARG A 176 -13.12 12.31 2.45
C ARG A 176 -13.39 12.16 3.95
N ALA A 177 -14.55 12.62 4.37
CA ALA A 177 -15.08 12.36 5.69
C ALA A 177 -15.82 11.01 5.71
N LEU A 178 -15.62 10.24 6.76
CA LEU A 178 -16.38 9.04 7.11
C LEU A 178 -17.02 9.25 8.48
N MET A 179 -18.16 8.62 8.73
CA MET A 179 -18.77 8.62 10.06
C MET A 179 -17.89 7.81 11.03
N LEU A 180 -17.62 8.35 12.22
CA LEU A 180 -17.02 7.64 13.34
C LEU A 180 -18.14 6.90 14.07
N PRO A 181 -18.16 5.56 14.12
CA PRO A 181 -19.19 4.83 14.85
C PRO A 181 -19.13 5.14 16.34
N GLU A 182 -20.20 5.70 16.91
CA GLU A 182 -20.26 6.14 18.31
C GLU A 182 -19.88 5.03 19.29
N SER A 183 -20.31 3.80 19.00
CA SER A 183 -19.97 2.60 19.79
C SER A 183 -18.47 2.30 19.87
N LEU A 184 -17.67 2.78 18.92
CA LEU A 184 -16.21 2.61 18.92
C LEU A 184 -15.47 3.78 19.55
N ALA A 185 -16.13 4.90 19.85
CA ALA A 185 -15.48 6.10 20.40
C ALA A 185 -14.72 5.82 21.72
N PRO A 186 -15.27 5.08 22.72
CA PRO A 186 -14.54 4.77 23.94
C PRO A 186 -13.26 3.95 23.67
N SER A 187 -13.36 2.88 22.89
CA SER A 187 -12.22 2.02 22.56
C SER A 187 -11.17 2.73 21.70
N LEU A 188 -11.58 3.65 20.82
CA LEU A 188 -10.65 4.52 20.09
C LEU A 188 -9.93 5.49 21.02
N ARG A 189 -10.60 6.07 22.01
CA ARG A 189 -9.94 6.92 23.03
C ARG A 189 -8.92 6.12 23.84
N GLU A 190 -9.23 4.89 24.24
CA GLU A 190 -8.27 3.99 24.90
C GLU A 190 -7.07 3.66 23.99
N GLN A 191 -7.31 3.38 22.70
CA GLN A 191 -6.25 3.16 21.74
C GLN A 191 -5.35 4.40 21.58
N LEU A 192 -5.94 5.60 21.57
CA LEU A 192 -5.18 6.85 21.55
C LEU A 192 -4.34 7.02 22.83
N SER A 193 -4.84 6.62 24.00
CA SER A 193 -4.04 6.62 25.23
C SER A 193 -2.85 5.66 25.14
N ARG A 194 -3.03 4.46 24.57
CA ARG A 194 -1.92 3.52 24.29
C ARG A 194 -0.91 4.10 23.31
N ALA A 195 -1.39 4.69 22.22
CA ALA A 195 -0.53 5.36 21.23
C ALA A 195 0.21 6.56 21.86
N ARG A 196 -0.43 7.30 22.77
CA ARG A 196 0.18 8.43 23.50
C ARG A 196 1.33 7.98 24.38
N ALA A 197 1.22 6.82 25.04
CA ALA A 197 2.31 6.24 25.80
C ALA A 197 3.54 5.94 24.93
N TRP A 198 3.34 5.37 23.73
CA TRP A 198 4.43 5.18 22.76
C TRP A 198 5.03 6.49 22.29
N TRP A 199 4.20 7.48 21.97
CA TRP A 199 4.67 8.81 21.56
C TRP A 199 5.50 9.48 22.65
N LEU A 200 5.05 9.47 23.91
CA LEU A 200 5.80 10.02 25.04
C LEU A 200 7.15 9.31 25.25
N LYS A 201 7.16 7.98 25.13
CA LYS A 201 8.40 7.18 25.19
C LYS A 201 9.37 7.57 24.09
N ASP A 202 8.89 7.72 22.85
CA ASP A 202 9.72 8.13 21.72
C ASP A 202 10.29 9.54 21.90
N GLN A 203 9.50 10.47 22.47
CA GLN A 203 9.98 11.82 22.81
C GLN A 203 11.07 11.79 23.88
N ALA A 204 10.86 11.02 24.96
CA ALA A 204 11.82 10.91 26.06
C ALA A 204 13.15 10.28 25.63
N GLU A 205 13.09 9.32 24.72
CA GLU A 205 14.28 8.66 24.13
C GLU A 205 14.92 9.48 22.99
N GLY A 206 14.38 10.65 22.64
CA GLY A 206 14.90 11.48 21.55
C GLY A 206 14.81 10.80 20.17
N ARG A 207 13.83 9.92 19.97
CA ARG A 207 13.63 9.20 18.70
C ARG A 207 13.19 10.16 17.60
N SER A 208 13.49 9.79 16.36
CA SER A 208 12.96 10.50 15.19
C SER A 208 11.42 10.45 15.17
N GLY A 209 10.80 11.56 14.78
CA GLY A 209 9.36 11.64 14.59
C GLY A 209 8.84 10.65 13.52
N VAL A 210 7.51 10.51 13.47
CA VAL A 210 6.86 9.65 12.47
C VAL A 210 7.01 10.20 11.06
N ALA A 211 6.89 9.33 10.06
CA ALA A 211 6.96 9.74 8.67
C ALA A 211 5.83 10.71 8.29
N LEU A 212 6.19 11.76 7.54
CA LEU A 212 5.26 12.74 7.02
C LEU A 212 5.12 12.60 5.50
N PRO A 213 3.97 13.01 4.92
CA PRO A 213 3.77 12.96 3.49
C PRO A 213 4.67 13.95 2.75
N ASP A 214 5.15 13.55 1.57
CA ASP A 214 5.87 14.38 0.61
C ASP A 214 6.94 15.29 1.23
N ALA A 215 6.92 16.58 0.90
CA ALA A 215 7.86 17.58 1.38
C ALA A 215 7.46 18.20 2.73
N LEU A 216 6.48 17.63 3.44
CA LEU A 216 5.94 18.24 4.65
C LEU A 216 6.96 18.25 5.78
N GLU A 217 7.80 17.21 5.89
CA GLU A 217 8.91 17.17 6.86
C GLU A 217 9.91 18.32 6.62
N ARG A 218 10.14 18.71 5.36
CA ARG A 218 10.99 19.87 5.04
C ARG A 218 10.34 21.21 5.42
N LYS A 219 9.03 21.34 5.17
CA LYS A 219 8.28 22.58 5.48
C LYS A 219 8.04 22.75 6.99
N TYR A 220 7.79 21.65 7.69
CA TYR A 220 7.52 21.62 9.12
C TYR A 220 8.34 20.51 9.81
N PRO A 221 9.64 20.74 10.08
CA PRO A 221 10.55 19.71 10.60
C PRO A 221 10.09 19.07 11.92
N ARG A 222 9.38 19.81 12.77
CA ARG A 222 8.89 19.31 14.05
C ARG A 222 7.53 18.61 13.97
N ALA A 223 6.85 18.63 12.82
CA ALA A 223 5.49 18.08 12.71
C ALA A 223 5.45 16.58 13.00
N GLY A 224 6.47 15.81 12.58
CA GLY A 224 6.56 14.36 12.85
C GLY A 224 6.74 14.03 14.33
N HIS A 225 7.20 15.00 15.15
CA HIS A 225 7.32 14.86 16.60
C HIS A 225 6.04 15.24 17.32
N SER A 226 5.08 15.87 16.65
CA SER A 226 3.87 16.34 17.31
C SER A 226 2.81 15.23 17.40
N TRP A 227 2.06 15.24 18.50
CA TRP A 227 0.99 14.27 18.77
C TRP A 227 -0.06 14.16 17.64
N PRO A 228 -0.56 15.26 17.04
CA PRO A 228 -1.59 15.18 16.00
C PRO A 228 -1.16 14.34 14.78
N TRP A 229 0.14 14.26 14.49
CA TRP A 229 0.66 13.51 13.35
C TRP A 229 0.98 12.05 13.66
N PHE A 230 0.95 11.64 14.92
CA PHE A 230 1.25 10.27 15.34
C PHE A 230 0.20 9.27 14.85
N TRP A 231 0.57 8.00 14.75
CA TRP A 231 -0.30 6.93 14.27
C TRP A 231 -1.32 6.52 15.33
N VAL A 232 -2.58 6.28 14.92
CA VAL A 232 -3.61 5.70 15.81
C VAL A 232 -3.26 4.24 16.15
N PHE A 233 -2.85 3.47 15.14
CA PHE A 233 -2.42 2.08 15.28
C PHE A 233 -0.91 2.00 15.07
N ALA A 234 -0.13 2.44 16.06
CA ALA A 234 1.33 2.45 15.99
C ALA A 234 1.92 1.06 16.28
N GLN A 235 3.00 0.66 15.58
CA GLN A 235 3.74 -0.55 15.93
C GLN A 235 4.39 -0.43 17.30
N HIS A 236 4.58 -1.58 17.96
CA HIS A 236 5.37 -1.67 19.19
C HIS A 236 6.86 -1.40 18.95
N THR A 237 7.38 -1.80 17.78
CA THR A 237 8.79 -1.65 17.40
C THR A 237 9.01 -0.54 16.38
N HIS A 238 10.22 0.01 16.37
CA HIS A 238 10.66 0.92 15.32
C HIS A 238 11.01 0.15 14.04
N SER A 239 10.94 0.82 12.91
CA SER A 239 11.37 0.27 11.63
C SER A 239 12.15 1.30 10.82
N THR A 240 13.03 0.82 9.96
CA THR A 240 13.73 1.69 9.01
C THR A 240 12.80 2.07 7.87
N ASP A 241 12.56 3.36 7.68
CA ASP A 241 11.84 3.85 6.51
C ASP A 241 12.66 3.50 5.24
N PRO A 242 12.12 2.71 4.30
CA PRO A 242 12.84 2.25 3.12
C PRO A 242 13.18 3.37 2.12
N ARG A 243 12.56 4.56 2.22
CA ARG A 243 12.86 5.71 1.37
C ARG A 243 13.90 6.64 1.99
N SER A 244 13.73 7.00 3.26
CA SER A 244 14.62 7.95 3.93
C SER A 244 15.80 7.28 4.66
N GLY A 245 15.72 5.97 4.94
CA GLY A 245 16.69 5.25 5.77
C GLY A 245 16.60 5.57 7.26
N VAL A 246 15.67 6.46 7.67
CA VAL A 246 15.54 6.88 9.06
C VAL A 246 14.79 5.81 9.86
N VAL A 247 15.31 5.47 11.03
CA VAL A 247 14.63 4.59 11.99
C VAL A 247 13.58 5.40 12.73
N ARG A 248 12.31 5.05 12.53
CA ARG A 248 11.15 5.76 13.11
C ARG A 248 10.00 4.81 13.37
N ARG A 249 9.05 5.21 14.23
CA ARG A 249 7.86 4.41 14.48
C ARG A 249 6.92 4.45 13.30
N HIS A 250 6.48 3.27 12.87
CA HIS A 250 5.55 3.09 11.77
C HIS A 250 4.18 2.67 12.31
N HIS A 251 3.12 2.83 11.52
CA HIS A 251 1.84 2.21 11.84
C HIS A 251 1.92 0.69 11.72
N MET A 252 0.97 -0.04 12.34
CA MET A 252 0.85 -1.49 12.25
C MET A 252 1.01 -1.98 10.81
N TYR A 253 1.78 -3.05 10.60
CA TYR A 253 1.95 -3.61 9.27
C TYR A 253 0.67 -4.33 8.83
N ASP A 254 0.30 -4.11 7.56
CA ASP A 254 -0.80 -4.79 6.90
C ASP A 254 -0.72 -6.32 7.08
N GLN A 255 0.46 -6.90 6.86
CA GLN A 255 0.67 -8.35 7.02
C GLN A 255 0.40 -8.85 8.45
N THR A 256 0.71 -8.05 9.47
CA THR A 256 0.44 -8.41 10.86
C THR A 256 -1.06 -8.57 11.06
N PHE A 257 -1.85 -7.59 10.62
CA PHE A 257 -3.30 -7.65 10.72
C PHE A 257 -3.91 -8.72 9.82
N GLN A 258 -3.43 -8.90 8.59
CA GLN A 258 -3.92 -9.97 7.70
C GLN A 258 -3.74 -11.37 8.31
N ARG A 259 -2.60 -11.62 8.98
CA ARG A 259 -2.36 -12.90 9.66
C ARG A 259 -3.30 -13.09 10.85
N ALA A 260 -3.51 -12.06 11.66
CA ALA A 260 -4.45 -12.10 12.77
C ALA A 260 -5.89 -12.35 12.28
N PHE A 261 -6.32 -11.62 11.25
CA PHE A 261 -7.64 -11.76 10.65
C PHE A 261 -7.84 -13.16 10.06
N LYS A 262 -6.85 -13.70 9.33
CA LYS A 262 -6.92 -15.05 8.76
C LYS A 262 -7.12 -16.11 9.86
N ARG A 263 -6.37 -16.03 10.96
CA ARG A 263 -6.53 -16.95 12.10
C ARG A 263 -7.93 -16.84 12.72
N ALA A 264 -8.45 -15.62 12.86
CA ALA A 264 -9.80 -15.41 13.39
C ALA A 264 -10.89 -15.98 12.48
N VAL A 265 -10.74 -15.88 11.14
CA VAL A 265 -11.65 -16.52 10.16
C VAL A 265 -11.64 -18.05 10.31
N GLU A 266 -10.45 -18.64 10.44
CA GLU A 266 -10.29 -20.09 10.63
C GLU A 266 -10.93 -20.55 11.95
N GLN A 267 -10.67 -19.85 13.06
CA GLN A 267 -11.26 -20.16 14.37
C GLN A 267 -12.78 -19.95 14.42
N ALA A 268 -13.30 -18.97 13.66
CA ALA A 268 -14.72 -18.72 13.52
C ALA A 268 -15.46 -19.78 12.68
N GLY A 269 -14.75 -20.78 12.12
CA GLY A 269 -15.32 -21.83 11.30
C GLY A 269 -15.88 -21.33 9.96
N ILE A 270 -15.37 -20.20 9.45
CA ILE A 270 -15.90 -19.58 8.22
C ILE A 270 -15.17 -20.16 7.01
N THR A 271 -15.94 -20.78 6.12
CA THR A 271 -15.43 -21.42 4.90
C THR A 271 -15.25 -20.46 3.74
N LYS A 272 -15.89 -19.28 3.79
CA LYS A 272 -15.70 -18.22 2.79
C LYS A 272 -14.24 -17.74 2.81
N PRO A 273 -13.63 -17.44 1.66
CA PRO A 273 -12.26 -16.91 1.60
C PRO A 273 -12.24 -15.43 2.01
N ALA A 274 -12.53 -15.17 3.28
CA ALA A 274 -12.64 -13.85 3.87
C ALA A 274 -11.25 -13.25 4.12
N THR A 275 -11.11 -11.97 3.81
CA THR A 275 -9.92 -11.16 4.05
C THR A 275 -10.34 -9.87 4.76
N PRO A 276 -9.42 -9.04 5.27
CA PRO A 276 -9.79 -7.71 5.73
C PRO A 276 -10.60 -6.88 4.73
N HIS A 277 -10.38 -7.08 3.42
CA HIS A 277 -11.15 -6.41 2.38
C HIS A 277 -12.62 -6.85 2.34
N THR A 278 -12.92 -8.08 2.78
CA THR A 278 -14.27 -8.62 2.89
C THR A 278 -15.10 -7.84 3.90
N LEU A 279 -14.51 -7.35 5.00
CA LEU A 279 -15.22 -6.49 5.97
C LEU A 279 -15.77 -5.24 5.29
N ARG A 280 -14.94 -4.59 4.47
CA ARG A 280 -15.33 -3.40 3.70
C ARG A 280 -16.44 -3.70 2.68
N HIS A 281 -16.46 -4.89 2.09
CA HIS A 281 -17.53 -5.28 1.18
C HIS A 281 -18.83 -5.66 1.89
N SER A 282 -18.75 -5.95 3.19
CA SER A 282 -19.89 -6.34 4.02
C SER A 282 -20.51 -5.16 4.78
N PHE A 283 -19.84 -4.01 4.78
CA PHE A 283 -20.38 -2.71 5.19
C PHE A 283 -21.27 -2.13 4.09
#